data_AF-A0A8S4RA16-F1
#
_entry.id   AF-A0A8S4RA16-F1
#
_cell.length_a   1.000
_cell.length_b   1.000
_cell.length_c   1.000
_cell.angle_alpha   90.00
_cell.angle_beta   90.00
_cell.angle_gamma   90.00
#
_symmetry.space_group_name_H-M   'P 1'
#
loop_
_entity.id
_entity.type
_entity.pdbx_description
1 polymer ?
#
loop_
_entity_poly.entity_id
_entity_poly.type
_entity_poly.pdbx_seq_one_letter_code
_entity_poly.pdbx_strand_id
1 'polypeptide(L)'
;MERAMLGVSLRDRIRNVEIRRRTKVTDIAQRVAKLKWQWAGHIVRRKDGRWGPKVLEWQPRTGKRSVGRPPTRWTDDIKRVAGSRWIQAAQYRGTWNSLQKTYVQQWTSIG
;
A
#
# COMPACT_ATOMS: atom_id res chain seq x y z
N MET A 1 -21.06 8.56 -0.96
CA MET A 1 -20.82 9.21 0.35
C MET A 1 -20.51 10.68 0.20
N GLU A 2 -19.37 11.07 -0.39
CA GLU A 2 -18.94 12.50 -0.46
C GLU A 2 -19.96 13.45 -1.11
N ARG A 3 -20.67 13.00 -2.16
CA ARG A 3 -21.79 13.75 -2.75
C ARG A 3 -22.92 14.03 -1.76
N ALA A 4 -23.30 13.03 -0.96
CA ALA A 4 -24.35 13.17 0.05
C ALA A 4 -23.94 14.12 1.18
N MET A 5 -22.65 14.13 1.56
CA MET A 5 -22.11 15.08 2.55
C MET A 5 -22.27 16.55 2.11
N LEU A 6 -22.29 16.81 0.81
CA LEU A 6 -22.44 18.14 0.22
C LEU A 6 -23.87 18.42 -0.28
N GLY A 7 -24.81 17.48 -0.16
CA GLY A 7 -26.15 17.60 -0.75
C GLY A 7 -26.17 17.66 -2.28
N VAL A 8 -25.10 17.19 -2.96
CA VAL A 8 -24.95 17.27 -4.41
C VAL A 8 -25.45 15.99 -5.07
N SER A 9 -26.24 16.14 -6.13
CA SER A 9 -26.76 15.06 -6.97
C SER A 9 -25.89 14.84 -8.20
N LEU A 10 -26.15 13.76 -8.95
CA LEU A 10 -25.50 13.55 -10.26
C LEU A 10 -25.94 14.58 -11.33
N ARG A 11 -27.10 15.22 -11.14
CA ARG A 11 -27.65 16.22 -12.07
C ARG A 11 -26.86 17.52 -12.08
N ASP A 12 -26.19 17.83 -10.96
CA ASP A 12 -25.36 19.03 -10.81
C ASP A 12 -24.07 18.97 -11.64
N ARG A 13 -23.74 17.80 -12.22
CA ARG A 13 -22.59 17.56 -13.10
C ARG A 13 -21.25 18.06 -12.52
N ILE A 14 -21.14 18.14 -11.20
CA ILE A 14 -19.91 18.55 -10.50
C ILE A 14 -18.86 17.44 -10.62
N ARG A 15 -17.66 17.82 -11.06
CA ARG A 15 -16.52 16.90 -11.19
C ARG A 15 -16.12 16.33 -9.83
N ASN A 16 -15.68 15.07 -9.81
CA ASN A 16 -15.21 14.41 -8.59
C ASN A 16 -14.02 15.13 -7.95
N VAL A 17 -13.15 15.75 -8.75
CA VAL A 17 -12.01 16.54 -8.25
C VAL A 17 -12.49 17.71 -7.38
N GLU A 18 -13.56 18.39 -7.80
CA GLU A 18 -14.13 19.52 -7.05
C GLU A 18 -14.86 19.04 -5.79
N ILE A 19 -15.55 17.90 -5.86
CA ILE A 19 -16.17 17.28 -4.68
C ILE A 19 -15.09 16.93 -3.63
N ARG A 20 -14.00 16.27 -4.04
CA ARG A 20 -12.88 15.93 -3.16
C ARG A 20 -12.19 17.16 -2.58
N ARG A 21 -12.04 18.23 -3.39
CA ARG A 21 -11.49 19.51 -2.93
C ARG A 21 -12.34 20.13 -1.82
N ARG A 22 -13.67 20.05 -1.93
CA ARG A 22 -14.61 20.59 -0.94
C ARG A 22 -14.67 19.76 0.34
N THR A 23 -14.76 18.44 0.22
CA THR A 23 -14.88 17.54 1.38
C THR A 23 -13.57 17.37 2.13
N LYS A 24 -12.41 17.53 1.46
CA LYS A 24 -11.07 17.30 2.01
C LYS A 24 -10.91 15.90 2.64
N VAL A 25 -11.73 14.95 2.20
CA VAL A 25 -11.65 13.56 2.65
C VAL A 25 -10.33 12.97 2.17
N THR A 26 -9.65 12.22 3.05
CA THR A 26 -8.41 11.55 2.70
C THR A 26 -8.66 10.53 1.59
N ASP A 27 -7.84 10.56 0.55
CA ASP A 27 -7.94 9.61 -0.55
C ASP A 27 -7.80 8.17 -0.02
N ILE A 28 -8.71 7.29 -0.45
CA ILE A 28 -8.76 5.92 0.05
C ILE A 28 -7.51 5.12 -0.36
N ALA A 29 -6.94 5.37 -1.53
CA ALA A 29 -5.72 4.72 -1.99
C ALA A 29 -4.53 5.14 -1.10
N GLN A 30 -4.47 6.42 -0.71
CA GLN A 30 -3.49 6.88 0.30
C GLN A 30 -3.61 6.12 1.61
N ARG A 31 -4.84 5.99 2.11
CA ARG A 31 -5.09 5.33 3.39
C ARG A 31 -4.72 3.86 3.33
N VAL A 32 -5.15 3.15 2.28
CA VAL A 32 -4.86 1.73 2.08
C VAL A 32 -3.36 1.49 1.92
N ALA A 33 -2.66 2.29 1.11
CA ALA A 33 -1.22 2.18 0.93
C ALA A 33 -0.48 2.40 2.26
N LYS A 34 -0.83 3.45 3.01
CA LYS A 34 -0.24 3.71 4.33
C LYS A 34 -0.44 2.54 5.29
N LEU A 35 -1.66 2.01 5.37
CA LEU A 35 -1.97 0.87 6.25
C LEU A 35 -1.22 -0.39 5.82
N LYS A 36 -1.15 -0.69 4.51
CA LYS A 36 -0.39 -1.83 4.00
C LYS A 36 1.09 -1.74 4.38
N TRP A 37 1.70 -0.57 4.22
CA TRP A 37 3.11 -0.33 4.59
C TRP A 37 3.34 -0.50 6.09
N GLN A 38 2.46 0.08 6.92
CA GLN A 38 2.54 -0.04 8.38
C GLN A 38 2.37 -1.49 8.82
N TRP A 39 1.42 -2.21 8.23
CA TRP A 39 1.18 -3.62 8.53
C TRP A 39 2.38 -4.48 8.16
N ALA A 40 2.97 -4.28 6.98
CA ALA A 40 4.16 -5.04 6.56
C ALA A 40 5.30 -4.91 7.57
N GLY A 41 5.63 -3.67 7.98
CA GLY A 41 6.64 -3.44 9.00
C GLY A 41 6.25 -4.00 10.37
N HIS A 42 4.98 -3.92 10.75
CA HIS A 42 4.48 -4.50 12.01
C HIS A 42 4.67 -6.01 12.05
N ILE A 43 4.31 -6.71 10.97
CA ILE A 43 4.48 -8.17 10.89
C ILE A 43 5.95 -8.54 10.99
N VAL A 44 6.85 -7.88 10.25
CA VAL A 44 8.28 -8.20 10.29
C VAL A 44 8.91 -8.06 11.68
N ARG A 45 8.46 -7.08 12.47
CA ARG A 45 8.97 -6.83 13.83
C ARG A 45 8.29 -7.68 14.91
N ARG A 46 7.23 -8.40 14.56
CA ARG A 46 6.46 -9.21 15.50
C ARG A 46 7.24 -10.48 15.85
N LYS A 47 7.39 -10.76 17.16
CA LYS A 47 8.15 -11.91 17.69
C LYS A 47 7.30 -12.98 18.39
N ASP A 48 5.97 -12.94 18.22
CA ASP A 48 5.01 -13.79 18.93
C ASP A 48 4.87 -15.23 18.35
N GLY A 49 5.83 -15.67 17.53
CA GLY A 49 5.81 -17.01 16.92
C GLY A 49 4.71 -17.28 15.91
N ARG A 50 3.86 -16.29 15.59
CA ARG A 50 2.77 -16.46 14.61
C ARG A 50 3.30 -16.61 13.19
N TRP A 51 2.44 -17.10 12.31
CA TRP A 51 2.81 -17.45 10.94
C TRP A 51 2.99 -16.22 10.02
N GLY A 52 2.59 -15.02 10.44
CA GLY A 52 2.63 -13.81 9.63
C GLY A 52 3.99 -13.55 8.95
N PRO A 53 5.12 -13.49 9.69
CA PRO A 53 6.44 -13.35 9.10
C PRO A 53 6.79 -14.48 8.13
N LYS A 54 6.48 -15.73 8.52
CA LYS A 54 6.73 -16.93 7.69
C LYS A 54 6.00 -16.85 6.35
N VAL A 55 4.75 -16.38 6.33
CA VAL A 55 3.95 -16.19 5.12
C VAL A 55 4.54 -15.11 4.21
N LEU A 56 5.09 -14.04 4.78
CA LEU A 56 5.73 -12.96 4.00
C LEU A 56 7.06 -13.39 3.37
N GLU A 57 7.79 -14.27 4.03
CA GLU A 57 9.03 -14.86 3.52
C GLU A 57 8.79 -16.03 2.56
N TRP A 58 7.60 -16.64 2.63
CA TRP A 58 7.34 -17.88 1.93
C TRP A 58 7.45 -17.71 0.41
N GLN A 59 8.30 -18.54 -0.18
CA GLN A 59 8.43 -18.73 -1.62
C GLN A 59 8.31 -20.22 -1.93
N PRO A 60 7.48 -20.62 -2.92
CA PRO A 60 7.44 -22.01 -3.38
C PRO A 60 8.84 -22.47 -3.79
N ARG A 61 9.31 -23.60 -3.24
CA ARG A 61 10.60 -24.21 -3.61
C ARG A 61 10.53 -24.96 -4.93
N THR A 62 9.36 -25.46 -5.26
CA THR A 62 9.06 -26.20 -6.49
C THR A 62 8.27 -25.32 -7.45
N GLY A 63 8.61 -25.44 -8.74
CA GLY A 63 7.99 -24.67 -9.84
C GLY A 63 8.74 -23.39 -10.20
N LYS A 64 8.78 -23.09 -11.51
CA LYS A 64 9.26 -21.82 -12.06
C LYS A 64 8.06 -20.94 -12.38
N ARG A 65 8.22 -19.61 -12.27
CA ARG A 65 7.18 -18.68 -12.75
C ARG A 65 7.21 -18.64 -14.27
N SER A 66 6.05 -18.41 -14.89
CA SER A 66 5.96 -18.18 -16.33
C SER A 66 6.88 -17.03 -16.74
N VAL A 67 7.52 -17.17 -17.90
CA VAL A 67 8.32 -16.09 -18.51
C VAL A 67 7.38 -14.98 -19.00
N GLY A 68 7.85 -13.74 -19.01
CA GLY A 68 7.09 -12.58 -19.48
C GLY A 68 6.48 -11.77 -18.34
N ARG A 69 5.15 -11.69 -18.26
CA ARG A 69 4.39 -10.86 -17.31
C ARG A 69 3.69 -11.71 -16.24
N PRO A 70 4.44 -12.31 -15.30
CA PRO A 70 3.83 -13.05 -14.20
C PRO A 70 3.01 -12.10 -13.31
N PRO A 71 1.93 -12.57 -12.67
CA PRO A 71 1.17 -11.77 -11.72
C PRO A 71 2.02 -11.25 -10.56
N THR A 72 1.79 -9.97 -10.22
CA THR A 72 2.46 -9.29 -9.09
C THR A 72 2.05 -9.93 -7.77
N ARG A 73 3.03 -10.23 -6.91
CA ARG A 73 2.80 -10.70 -5.54
C ARG A 73 2.53 -9.52 -4.62
N TRP A 74 1.91 -9.83 -3.49
CA TRP A 74 1.65 -8.86 -2.43
C TRP A 74 2.90 -8.10 -1.97
N THR A 75 4.09 -8.72 -1.98
CA THR A 75 5.37 -8.11 -1.56
C THR A 75 6.07 -7.31 -2.65
N ASP A 76 5.68 -7.44 -3.91
CA ASP A 76 6.48 -6.92 -5.03
C ASP A 76 6.48 -5.39 -5.09
N ASP A 77 5.38 -4.74 -4.69
CA ASP A 77 5.31 -3.29 -4.54
C ASP A 77 6.14 -2.79 -3.35
N ILE A 78 6.20 -3.56 -2.26
CA ILE A 78 7.07 -3.26 -1.12
C ILE A 78 8.54 -3.35 -1.53
N LYS A 79 8.92 -4.43 -2.25
CA LYS A 79 10.28 -4.63 -2.77
C LYS A 79 10.69 -3.55 -3.76
N ARG A 80 9.75 -2.98 -4.51
CA ARG A 80 10.02 -1.88 -5.44
C ARG A 80 10.54 -0.62 -4.73
N VAL A 81 10.08 -0.38 -3.49
CA VAL A 81 10.45 0.82 -2.72
C VAL A 81 11.57 0.55 -1.72
N ALA A 82 11.52 -0.56 -0.99
CA ALA A 82 12.49 -0.90 0.07
C ALA A 82 13.59 -1.89 -0.38
N GLY A 83 13.57 -2.32 -1.65
CA GLY A 83 14.54 -3.23 -2.21
C GLY A 83 14.30 -4.71 -1.86
N SER A 84 15.20 -5.58 -2.35
CA SER A 84 15.11 -7.04 -2.12
C SER A 84 15.25 -7.42 -0.64
N ARG A 85 16.02 -6.65 0.13
CA ARG A 85 16.24 -6.80 1.58
C ARG A 85 15.23 -6.01 2.44
N TRP A 86 14.03 -5.74 1.92
CA TRP A 86 13.01 -4.95 2.63
C TRP A 86 12.67 -5.46 4.03
N ILE A 87 12.80 -6.76 4.31
CA ILE A 87 12.60 -7.33 5.66
C ILE A 87 13.60 -6.73 6.65
N GLN A 88 14.88 -6.60 6.26
CA GLN A 88 15.89 -5.96 7.09
C GLN A 88 15.60 -4.46 7.27
N ALA A 89 15.21 -3.78 6.19
CA ALA A 89 14.80 -2.37 6.25
C ALA A 89 13.59 -2.15 7.17
N ALA A 90 12.63 -3.09 7.16
CA ALA A 90 11.44 -3.06 8.00
C ALA A 90 11.73 -3.33 9.48
N GLN A 91 12.87 -3.94 9.85
CA GLN A 91 13.23 -4.07 11.26
C GLN A 91 13.47 -2.70 11.91
N TYR A 92 14.08 -1.77 11.18
CA TYR A 92 14.39 -0.42 11.67
C TYR A 92 13.24 0.55 11.38
N ARG A 93 12.51 0.98 12.44
CA ARG A 93 11.35 1.87 12.29
C ARG A 93 11.66 3.19 11.59
N GLY A 94 12.83 3.79 11.84
CA GLY A 94 13.24 5.06 11.21
C GLY A 94 13.33 4.93 9.70
N THR A 95 14.10 3.96 9.22
CA THR A 95 14.25 3.62 7.79
C THR A 95 12.92 3.22 7.16
N TRP A 96 12.10 2.44 7.86
CA TRP A 96 10.80 2.04 7.36
C TRP A 96 9.84 3.22 7.18
N ASN A 97 9.83 4.15 8.14
CA ASN A 97 8.97 5.32 8.10
C ASN A 97 9.42 6.33 7.03
N SER A 98 10.73 6.50 6.80
CA SER A 98 11.23 7.43 5.79
C SER A 98 10.81 7.03 4.37
N LEU A 99 10.74 5.72 4.09
CA LEU A 99 10.32 5.16 2.80
C LEU A 99 8.80 5.16 2.58
N GLN A 100 8.00 5.36 3.64
CA GLN A 100 6.53 5.28 3.56
C GLN A 100 5.96 6.33 2.60
N LYS A 101 6.53 7.55 2.58
CA LYS A 101 6.05 8.63 1.70
C LYS A 101 6.18 8.22 0.24
N THR A 102 7.34 7.67 -0.13
CA THR A 102 7.64 7.18 -1.48
C THR A 102 6.70 6.05 -1.89
N TYR A 103 6.42 5.12 -0.97
CA TYR A 103 5.46 4.04 -1.21
C TYR A 103 4.04 4.54 -1.43
N VAL A 104 3.56 5.48 -0.61
CA VAL A 104 2.22 6.04 -0.77
C VAL A 104 2.11 6.81 -2.09
N GLN A 105 3.14 7.57 -2.48
CA GLN A 105 3.16 8.34 -3.73
C GLN A 105 2.94 7.45 -4.97
N GLN A 106 3.48 6.23 -4.98
CA GLN A 106 3.26 5.27 -6.06
C GLN A 106 1.77 4.99 -6.33
N TRP A 107 0.93 5.05 -5.30
CA TRP A 107 -0.51 4.75 -5.40
C TRP A 107 -1.38 6.00 -5.60
N THR A 108 -0.79 7.20 -5.55
CA THR A 108 -1.53 8.47 -5.64
C THR A 108 -1.24 9.27 -6.88
N SER A 109 -0.11 9.02 -7.54
CA SER A 109 0.28 9.75 -8.75
C SER A 109 -0.52 9.33 -10.00
N ILE A 110 -1.49 8.43 -9.83
CA ILE A 110 -2.40 7.98 -10.88
C ILE A 110 -3.80 8.47 -10.48
N GLY A 111 -4.07 9.74 -10.80
CA GLY A 111 -5.35 10.39 -10.49
C GLY A 111 -5.52 11.70 -11.22
#